data_AF-A0A1A8V238-F1
#
_entry.id   AF-A0A1A8V238-F1
#
_cell.length_a   1.000
_cell.length_b   1.000
_cell.length_c   1.000
_cell.angle_alpha   90.00
_cell.angle_beta   90.00
_cell.angle_gamma   90.00
#
_symmetry.space_group_name_H-M   'P 1'
#
loop_
_entity.id
_entity.type
_entity.pdbx_description
1 polymer ?
#
loop_
_entity_poly.entity_id
_entity_poly.type
_entity_poly.pdbx_seq_one_letter_code
_entity_poly.pdbx_strand_id
1 'polypeptide(L)'
;LVEQLENTKSMAAHIQCKVVEARENETKINEARELYRPAAERASLLFFIINDLSKINLMYQFSLKAFNSVFNKAMERAEWDEDVRTRVQTLTEAITYSVFLYTSQGLFERDKLTFLSHTAFQILLSQNLIDDQDFDFLLRFPVETSRVSAVPFLSPHSWGAIKTISTMEDFSGLNKDMESSQKRWRKIVESSSPENEKLPQDWKNKTSLQKLIILRALRPDRMTYALKKFVEDSMGTRYVETVRLE
;
A
#
# COMPACT_ATOMS: atom_id res chain seq x y z
N LEU A 1 8.75 35.23 59.40
CA LEU A 1 9.15 33.83 59.71
C LEU A 1 7.94 32.89 59.74
N VAL A 2 6.95 33.05 60.64
CA VAL A 2 5.77 32.16 60.69
C VAL A 2 4.93 32.24 59.40
N GLU A 3 4.59 33.43 58.92
CA GLU A 3 3.88 33.60 57.63
C GLU A 3 4.65 33.04 56.43
N GLN A 4 5.99 33.14 56.44
CA GLN A 4 6.82 32.60 55.36
C GLN A 4 6.81 31.08 55.34
N LEU A 5 6.80 30.44 56.52
CA LEU A 5 6.65 28.99 56.66
C LEU A 5 5.27 28.52 56.20
N GLU A 6 4.22 29.26 56.54
CA GLU A 6 2.84 28.95 56.15
C GLU A 6 2.63 29.10 54.64
N ASN A 7 3.18 30.16 54.04
CA ASN A 7 3.23 30.33 52.59
C ASN A 7 4.02 29.22 51.89
N THR A 8 5.16 28.81 52.44
CA THR A 8 5.97 27.71 51.87
C THR A 8 5.21 26.39 51.92
N LYS A 9 4.50 26.11 53.01
CA LYS A 9 3.67 24.91 53.17
C LYS A 9 2.47 24.92 52.21
N SER A 10 1.80 26.05 52.04
CA SER A 10 0.70 26.22 51.08
C SER A 10 1.18 26.05 49.64
N MET A 11 2.33 26.66 49.29
CA MET A 11 2.96 26.51 47.98
C MET A 11 3.32 25.05 47.68
N ALA A 12 3.93 24.35 48.65
CA ALA A 12 4.27 22.93 48.51
C ALA A 12 3.02 22.06 48.27
N ALA A 13 1.93 22.32 48.98
CA ALA A 13 0.66 21.63 48.78
C ALA A 13 0.06 21.93 47.39
N HIS A 14 0.11 23.17 46.94
CA HIS A 14 -0.34 23.56 45.60
C HIS A 14 0.50 22.90 44.49
N ILE A 15 1.82 22.84 44.64
CA ILE A 15 2.72 22.12 43.72
C ILE A 15 2.37 20.64 43.70
N GLN A 16 2.17 20.02 44.86
CA GLN A 16 1.79 18.61 44.93
C GLN A 16 0.47 18.33 44.21
N CYS A 17 -0.54 19.20 44.37
CA CYS A 17 -1.80 19.10 43.63
C CYS A 17 -1.57 19.20 42.12
N LYS A 18 -0.79 20.20 41.66
CA LYS A 18 -0.47 20.40 40.24
C LYS A 18 0.30 19.23 39.64
N VAL A 19 1.17 18.56 40.40
CA VAL A 19 1.88 17.36 39.94
C VAL A 19 0.92 16.19 39.73
N VAL A 20 -0.08 16.02 40.59
CA VAL A 20 -1.10 14.97 40.42
C VAL A 20 -1.96 15.25 39.19
N GLU A 21 -2.46 16.48 39.03
CA GLU A 21 -3.22 16.90 37.83
C GLU A 21 -2.41 16.71 36.54
N ALA A 22 -1.12 17.05 36.57
CA ALA A 22 -0.24 16.88 35.42
C ALA A 22 -0.08 15.42 35.01
N ARG A 23 0.02 14.49 35.98
CA ARG A 23 0.11 13.05 35.69
C ARG A 23 -1.17 12.51 35.08
N GLU A 24 -2.33 12.91 35.58
CA GLU A 24 -3.63 12.50 35.00
C GLU A 24 -3.83 13.06 33.58
N ASN A 25 -3.35 14.28 33.32
CA ASN A 25 -3.39 14.85 31.99
C ASN A 25 -2.40 14.16 31.04
N GLU A 26 -1.21 13.80 31.53
CA GLU A 26 -0.21 13.06 30.77
C GLU A 26 -0.76 11.70 30.31
N THR A 27 -1.43 10.95 31.20
CA THR A 27 -2.04 9.66 30.84
C THR A 27 -3.12 9.84 29.76
N LYS A 28 -4.01 10.83 29.92
CA LYS A 28 -5.06 11.12 28.92
C LYS A 28 -4.48 11.54 27.57
N ILE A 29 -3.42 12.35 27.57
CA ILE A 29 -2.72 12.74 26.34
C ILE A 29 -2.08 11.52 25.69
N ASN A 30 -1.45 10.64 26.46
CA ASN A 30 -0.81 9.45 25.92
C ASN A 30 -1.84 8.49 25.30
N GLU A 31 -2.96 8.27 25.99
CA GLU A 31 -4.09 7.48 25.45
C GLU A 31 -4.61 8.08 24.15
N ALA A 32 -4.84 9.41 24.10
CA ALA A 32 -5.27 10.08 22.88
C ALA A 32 -4.24 9.95 21.75
N ARG A 33 -2.93 10.03 22.05
CA ARG A 33 -1.86 9.88 21.04
C ARG A 33 -1.86 8.51 20.40
N GLU A 34 -2.11 7.45 21.17
CA GLU A 34 -2.18 6.09 20.63
C GLU A 34 -3.33 5.94 19.63
N LEU A 35 -4.47 6.59 19.86
CA LEU A 35 -5.61 6.55 18.94
C LEU A 35 -5.27 7.14 17.56
N TYR A 36 -4.44 8.19 17.52
CA TYR A 36 -4.03 8.85 16.26
C TYR A 36 -2.73 8.31 15.66
N ARG A 37 -2.03 7.42 16.35
CA ARG A 37 -0.78 6.80 15.88
C ARG A 37 -0.90 6.20 14.46
N PRO A 38 -1.97 5.49 14.08
CA PRO A 38 -2.09 4.93 12.73
C PRO A 38 -2.07 5.99 11.61
N ALA A 39 -2.66 7.16 11.84
CA ALA A 39 -2.63 8.27 10.88
C ALA A 39 -1.22 8.87 10.75
N ALA A 40 -0.49 8.97 11.87
CA ALA A 40 0.90 9.44 11.88
C ALA A 40 1.84 8.45 11.18
N GLU A 41 1.66 7.14 11.41
CA GLU A 41 2.42 6.08 10.73
C GLU A 41 2.16 6.11 9.22
N ARG A 42 0.91 6.28 8.79
CA ARG A 42 0.58 6.45 7.37
C ARG A 42 1.28 7.68 6.78
N ALA A 43 1.23 8.83 7.46
CA ALA A 43 1.88 10.04 6.98
C ALA A 43 3.40 9.86 6.87
N SER A 44 4.02 9.21 7.86
CA SER A 44 5.46 8.90 7.84
C SER A 44 5.82 7.98 6.67
N LEU A 45 5.04 6.92 6.45
CA LEU A 45 5.22 6.02 5.31
C LEU A 45 5.17 6.77 3.98
N LEU A 46 4.16 7.61 3.79
CA LEU A 46 4.00 8.42 2.57
C LEU A 46 5.17 9.38 2.36
N PHE A 47 5.68 10.02 3.43
CA PHE A 47 6.84 10.89 3.33
C PHE A 47 8.09 10.14 2.83
N PHE A 48 8.37 8.96 3.38
CA PHE A 48 9.52 8.16 2.96
C PHE A 48 9.37 7.66 1.52
N ILE A 49 8.17 7.27 1.10
CA ILE A 49 7.88 6.89 -0.29
C ILE A 49 8.22 8.05 -1.23
N ILE A 50 7.72 9.27 -0.97
CA ILE A 50 7.96 10.40 -1.89
C ILE A 50 9.41 10.86 -1.86
N ASN A 51 10.09 10.76 -0.71
CA ASN A 51 11.52 11.08 -0.59
C ASN A 51 12.38 10.13 -1.44
N ASP A 52 12.01 8.86 -1.48
CA ASP A 52 12.68 7.83 -2.25
C ASP A 52 12.44 7.91 -3.77
N LEU A 53 11.49 8.74 -4.23
CA LEU A 53 11.29 8.96 -5.68
C LEU A 53 12.52 9.57 -6.37
N SER A 54 13.38 10.25 -5.61
CA SER A 54 14.68 10.74 -6.10
C SER A 54 15.59 9.62 -6.62
N LYS A 55 15.39 8.38 -6.14
CA LYS A 55 16.09 7.16 -6.62
C LYS A 55 15.62 6.73 -8.01
N ILE A 56 14.39 7.07 -8.39
CA ILE A 56 13.84 6.80 -9.74
C ILE A 56 14.31 7.89 -10.71
N ASN A 57 14.19 9.16 -10.30
CA ASN A 57 14.64 10.29 -11.08
C ASN A 57 15.09 11.41 -10.14
N LEU A 58 16.30 11.94 -10.38
CA LEU A 58 16.90 13.00 -9.56
C LEU A 58 16.06 14.29 -9.49
N MET A 59 15.12 14.51 -10.43
CA MET A 59 14.18 15.63 -10.40
C MET A 59 13.06 15.48 -9.36
N TYR A 60 12.79 14.26 -8.88
CA TYR A 60 11.71 13.98 -7.93
C TYR A 60 12.18 14.21 -6.49
N GLN A 61 12.39 15.48 -6.15
CA GLN A 61 12.82 15.89 -4.82
C GLN A 61 11.69 16.59 -4.08
N PHE A 62 11.31 16.03 -2.94
CA PHE A 62 10.28 16.59 -2.08
C PHE A 62 10.88 16.91 -0.71
N SER A 63 10.74 18.16 -0.27
CA SER A 63 11.20 18.55 1.06
C SER A 63 10.17 18.20 2.13
N LEU A 64 10.63 17.95 3.35
CA LEU A 64 9.74 17.80 4.51
C LEU A 64 8.84 19.03 4.72
N LYS A 65 9.35 20.24 4.42
CA LYS A 65 8.56 21.47 4.48
C LYS A 65 7.39 21.45 3.51
N ALA A 66 7.61 21.01 2.27
CA ALA A 66 6.55 20.89 1.28
C ALA A 66 5.53 19.82 1.69
N PHE A 67 6.00 18.65 2.15
CA PHE A 67 5.15 17.60 2.69
C PHE A 67 4.27 18.09 3.84
N ASN A 68 4.86 18.79 4.83
CA ASN A 68 4.11 19.34 5.96
C ASN A 68 3.03 20.35 5.53
N SER A 69 3.28 21.13 4.48
CA SER A 69 2.26 22.03 3.93
C SER A 69 1.07 21.26 3.35
N VAL A 70 1.32 20.16 2.64
CA VAL A 70 0.27 19.29 2.09
C VAL A 70 -0.47 18.55 3.20
N PHE A 71 0.27 18.00 4.16
CA PHE A 71 -0.27 17.30 5.33
C PHE A 71 -1.21 18.21 6.15
N ASN A 72 -0.79 19.43 6.48
CA ASN A 72 -1.62 20.37 7.23
C ASN A 72 -2.90 20.74 6.47
N LYS A 73 -2.79 21.02 5.15
CA LYS A 73 -3.96 21.28 4.30
C LYS A 73 -4.91 20.08 4.23
N ALA A 74 -4.37 18.86 4.23
CA ALA A 74 -5.18 17.64 4.22
C ALA A 74 -5.94 17.48 5.54
N MET A 75 -5.30 17.74 6.68
CA MET A 75 -5.93 17.72 8.00
C MET A 75 -7.02 18.77 8.15
N GLU A 76 -6.82 19.99 7.63
CA GLU A 76 -7.81 21.07 7.66
C GLU A 76 -9.06 20.76 6.82
N ARG A 77 -8.91 19.96 5.74
CA ARG A 77 -10.00 19.59 4.83
C ARG A 77 -10.70 18.29 5.22
N ALA A 78 -10.09 17.46 6.06
CA ALA A 78 -10.65 16.21 6.48
C ALA A 78 -11.94 16.48 7.27
N GLU A 79 -13.01 15.76 6.94
CA GLU A 79 -14.27 15.87 7.67
C GLU A 79 -14.07 15.43 9.13
N TRP A 80 -14.63 16.21 10.03
CA TRP A 80 -14.58 15.91 11.45
C TRP A 80 -15.68 14.93 11.83
N ASP A 81 -15.35 13.99 12.72
CA ASP A 81 -16.29 13.02 13.26
C ASP A 81 -16.11 12.90 14.78
N GLU A 82 -17.21 12.61 15.50
CA GLU A 82 -17.22 12.37 16.95
C GLU A 82 -16.51 11.06 17.31
N ASP A 83 -16.66 10.03 16.48
CA ASP A 83 -15.95 8.77 16.65
C ASP A 83 -14.49 8.91 16.21
N VAL A 84 -13.57 8.73 17.16
CA VAL A 84 -12.14 8.85 16.91
C VAL A 84 -11.65 7.87 15.84
N ARG A 85 -12.23 6.67 15.76
CA ARG A 85 -11.82 5.68 14.74
C ARG A 85 -12.19 6.15 13.34
N THR A 86 -13.43 6.58 13.15
CA THR A 86 -13.92 7.15 11.90
C THR A 86 -13.11 8.39 11.52
N ARG A 87 -12.86 9.29 12.48
CA ARG A 87 -12.00 10.47 12.26
C ARG A 87 -10.58 10.12 11.83
N VAL A 88 -9.95 9.12 12.47
CA VAL A 88 -8.60 8.65 12.11
C VAL A 88 -8.59 8.08 10.70
N GLN A 89 -9.63 7.33 10.31
CA GLN A 89 -9.77 6.83 8.94
C GLN A 89 -9.89 7.98 7.94
N THR A 90 -10.80 8.93 8.18
CA THR A 90 -10.99 10.10 7.30
C THR A 90 -9.72 10.93 7.16
N LEU A 91 -9.00 11.17 8.25
CA LEU A 91 -7.69 11.85 8.22
C LEU A 91 -6.68 11.07 7.37
N THR A 92 -6.57 9.77 7.60
CA THR A 92 -5.63 8.88 6.89
C THR A 92 -5.92 8.90 5.38
N GLU A 93 -7.18 8.83 4.98
CA GLU A 93 -7.60 8.92 3.58
C GLU A 93 -7.32 10.29 2.97
N ALA A 94 -7.68 11.38 3.67
CA ALA A 94 -7.45 12.75 3.21
C ALA A 94 -5.96 13.05 3.02
N ILE A 95 -5.11 12.62 3.95
CA ILE A 95 -3.65 12.73 3.86
C ILE A 95 -3.13 11.93 2.68
N THR A 96 -3.52 10.66 2.56
CA THR A 96 -3.07 9.77 1.48
C THR A 96 -3.41 10.34 0.10
N TYR A 97 -4.65 10.79 -0.07
CA TYR A 97 -5.11 11.34 -1.34
C TYR A 97 -4.45 12.69 -1.67
N SER A 98 -4.31 13.58 -0.68
CA SER A 98 -3.67 14.88 -0.88
C SER A 98 -2.19 14.75 -1.26
N VAL A 99 -1.46 13.84 -0.61
CA VAL A 99 -0.07 13.55 -0.95
C VAL A 99 0.01 12.94 -2.34
N PHE A 100 -0.86 11.98 -2.68
CA PHE A 100 -0.93 11.40 -4.02
C PHE A 100 -1.12 12.46 -5.11
N LEU A 101 -2.08 13.38 -4.94
CA LEU A 101 -2.33 14.46 -5.91
C LEU A 101 -1.11 15.36 -6.06
N TYR A 102 -0.56 15.82 -4.94
CA TYR A 102 0.58 16.71 -4.92
C TYR A 102 1.81 16.08 -5.59
N THR A 103 2.11 14.83 -5.26
CA THR A 103 3.23 14.10 -5.85
C THR A 103 3.00 13.84 -7.33
N SER A 104 1.80 13.39 -7.72
CA SER A 104 1.48 13.08 -9.12
C SER A 104 1.62 14.28 -10.05
N GLN A 105 1.36 15.51 -9.56
CA GLN A 105 1.59 16.74 -10.33
C GLN A 105 3.08 17.00 -10.64
N GLY A 106 3.99 16.48 -9.82
CA GLY A 106 5.44 16.61 -10.01
C GLY A 106 6.09 15.46 -10.77
N LEU A 107 5.34 14.40 -11.12
CA LEU A 107 5.85 13.21 -11.78
C LEU A 107 5.57 13.21 -13.28
N PHE A 108 6.48 12.61 -14.06
CA PHE A 108 6.21 12.29 -15.45
C PHE A 108 5.19 11.16 -15.54
N GLU A 109 4.39 11.16 -16.61
CA GLU A 109 3.31 10.20 -16.81
C GLU A 109 3.77 8.74 -16.71
N ARG A 110 4.95 8.45 -17.26
CA ARG A 110 5.56 7.11 -17.25
C ARG A 110 5.87 6.59 -15.84
N ASP A 111 6.09 7.48 -14.88
CA ASP A 111 6.55 7.16 -13.52
C ASP A 111 5.39 7.17 -12.50
N LYS A 112 4.23 7.75 -12.86
CA LYS A 112 3.04 7.81 -11.98
C LYS A 112 2.53 6.44 -11.56
N LEU A 113 2.46 5.47 -12.48
CA LEU A 113 1.98 4.12 -12.14
C LEU A 113 2.95 3.40 -11.21
N THR A 114 4.26 3.61 -11.38
CA THR A 114 5.29 3.04 -10.50
C THR A 114 5.14 3.58 -9.08
N PHE A 115 5.04 4.91 -8.94
CA PHE A 115 4.79 5.56 -7.64
C PHE A 115 3.49 5.04 -7.00
N LEU A 116 2.41 4.99 -7.77
CA LEU A 116 1.10 4.64 -7.26
C LEU A 116 1.02 3.16 -6.83
N SER A 117 1.53 2.25 -7.66
CA SER A 117 1.59 0.82 -7.30
C SER A 117 2.52 0.59 -6.11
N HIS A 118 3.68 1.26 -6.06
CA HIS A 118 4.57 1.18 -4.90
C HIS A 118 3.88 1.66 -3.62
N THR A 119 3.13 2.77 -3.68
CA THR A 119 2.35 3.28 -2.56
C THR A 119 1.31 2.26 -2.08
N ALA A 120 0.58 1.64 -3.01
CA ALA A 120 -0.39 0.59 -2.67
C ALA A 120 0.28 -0.61 -1.98
N PHE A 121 1.39 -1.12 -2.52
CA PHE A 121 2.12 -2.23 -1.91
C PHE A 121 2.62 -1.90 -0.50
N GLN A 122 3.26 -0.74 -0.32
CA GLN A 122 3.79 -0.32 0.98
C GLN A 122 2.69 -0.15 2.03
N ILE A 123 1.53 0.39 1.62
CA ILE A 123 0.35 0.48 2.48
C ILE A 123 -0.11 -0.91 2.93
N LEU A 124 -0.27 -1.85 1.99
CA LEU A 124 -0.74 -3.20 2.29
C LEU A 124 0.26 -4.00 3.12
N LEU A 125 1.57 -3.82 2.89
CA LEU A 125 2.65 -4.41 3.70
C LEU A 125 2.60 -3.89 5.14
N SER A 126 2.46 -2.58 5.35
CA SER A 126 2.35 -2.00 6.69
C SER A 126 1.14 -2.52 7.48
N GLN A 127 0.11 -3.00 6.77
CA GLN A 127 -1.11 -3.57 7.34
C GLN A 127 -1.06 -5.10 7.43
N ASN A 128 0.03 -5.75 7.01
CA ASN A 128 0.18 -7.21 6.90
C ASN A 128 -0.93 -7.87 6.06
N LEU A 129 -1.41 -7.16 5.03
CA LEU A 129 -2.46 -7.65 4.12
C LEU A 129 -1.90 -8.38 2.89
N ILE A 130 -0.60 -8.28 2.65
CA ILE A 130 0.10 -9.04 1.63
C ILE A 130 1.34 -9.70 2.22
N ASP A 131 1.69 -10.88 1.72
CA ASP A 131 2.85 -11.63 2.17
C ASP A 131 4.16 -11.08 1.57
N ASP A 132 5.18 -10.97 2.42
CA ASP A 132 6.50 -10.44 2.04
C ASP A 132 7.21 -11.32 1.00
N GLN A 133 7.06 -12.64 1.10
CA GLN A 133 7.71 -13.58 0.18
C GLN A 133 7.04 -13.56 -1.19
N ASP A 134 5.71 -13.53 -1.23
CA ASP A 134 4.95 -13.33 -2.47
C ASP A 134 5.32 -11.98 -3.11
N PHE A 135 5.49 -10.93 -2.32
CA PHE A 135 5.84 -9.61 -2.84
C PHE A 135 7.27 -9.58 -3.40
N ASP A 136 8.25 -10.14 -2.69
CA ASP A 136 9.63 -10.26 -3.17
C ASP A 136 9.70 -11.14 -4.43
N PHE A 137 8.95 -12.24 -4.47
CA PHE A 137 8.81 -13.09 -5.65
C PHE A 137 8.20 -12.30 -6.82
N LEU A 138 7.13 -11.53 -6.59
CA LEU A 138 6.54 -10.70 -7.63
C LEU A 138 7.59 -9.75 -8.19
N LEU A 139 8.41 -9.09 -7.37
CA LEU A 139 9.40 -8.11 -7.82
C LEU A 139 10.56 -8.75 -8.60
N ARG A 140 11.25 -9.72 -7.97
CA ARG A 140 12.45 -10.38 -8.53
C ARG A 140 12.11 -11.32 -9.67
N PHE A 141 10.97 -12.00 -9.55
CA PHE A 141 10.44 -12.99 -10.48
C PHE A 141 11.52 -13.98 -10.97
N PRO A 142 12.12 -14.75 -10.06
CA PRO A 142 13.27 -15.61 -10.35
C PRO A 142 12.81 -16.90 -11.07
N VAL A 143 12.34 -16.76 -12.31
CA VAL A 143 11.75 -17.87 -13.07
C VAL A 143 12.74 -18.50 -14.04
N GLU A 144 12.70 -19.82 -14.13
CA GLU A 144 13.50 -20.57 -15.09
C GLU A 144 12.74 -20.82 -16.38
N THR A 145 13.38 -20.68 -17.53
CA THR A 145 12.78 -21.00 -18.82
C THR A 145 12.71 -22.52 -19.02
N SER A 146 11.54 -23.05 -19.35
CA SER A 146 11.40 -24.46 -19.73
C SER A 146 11.99 -24.73 -21.10
N ARG A 147 12.48 -25.95 -21.35
CA ARG A 147 12.90 -26.36 -22.70
C ARG A 147 11.73 -26.47 -23.67
N VAL A 148 10.61 -27.01 -23.20
CA VAL A 148 9.38 -27.21 -23.96
C VAL A 148 8.20 -26.78 -23.09
N SER A 149 7.19 -26.19 -23.71
CA SER A 149 5.90 -25.92 -23.07
C SER A 149 5.01 -27.16 -23.16
N ALA A 150 4.43 -27.59 -22.04
CA ALA A 150 3.44 -28.68 -22.04
C ALA A 150 2.10 -28.25 -22.64
N VAL A 151 1.87 -26.95 -22.78
CA VAL A 151 0.65 -26.37 -23.36
C VAL A 151 0.99 -25.50 -24.59
N PRO A 152 0.24 -25.61 -25.69
CA PRO A 152 0.64 -25.00 -26.97
C PRO A 152 0.46 -23.47 -27.02
N PHE A 153 -0.28 -22.88 -26.08
CA PHE A 153 -0.58 -21.44 -26.04
C PHE A 153 0.35 -20.64 -25.12
N LEU A 154 1.33 -21.27 -24.47
CA LEU A 154 2.35 -20.60 -23.68
C LEU A 154 3.72 -20.77 -24.30
N SER A 155 4.53 -19.71 -24.20
CA SER A 155 5.95 -19.78 -24.53
C SER A 155 6.69 -20.70 -23.54
N PRO A 156 7.85 -21.28 -23.93
CA PRO A 156 8.66 -22.06 -22.98
C PRO A 156 9.10 -21.25 -21.75
N HIS A 157 9.28 -19.94 -21.89
CA HIS A 157 9.56 -19.03 -20.77
C HIS A 157 8.36 -18.92 -19.81
N SER A 158 7.18 -18.57 -20.32
CA SER A 158 5.94 -18.48 -19.52
C SER A 158 5.60 -19.81 -18.85
N TRP A 159 5.78 -20.92 -19.56
CA TRP A 159 5.58 -22.25 -18.97
C TRP A 159 6.60 -22.56 -17.87
N GLY A 160 7.85 -22.16 -18.08
CA GLY A 160 8.89 -22.23 -17.06
C GLY A 160 8.55 -21.43 -15.80
N ALA A 161 8.01 -20.22 -15.95
CA ALA A 161 7.48 -19.42 -14.87
C ALA A 161 6.34 -20.13 -14.13
N ILE A 162 5.38 -20.72 -14.84
CA ILE A 162 4.29 -21.48 -14.21
C ILE A 162 4.83 -22.67 -13.40
N LYS A 163 5.81 -23.41 -13.91
CA LYS A 163 6.45 -24.50 -13.15
C LYS A 163 7.15 -23.99 -11.90
N THR A 164 7.86 -22.87 -12.00
CA THR A 164 8.54 -22.25 -10.85
C THR A 164 7.52 -21.80 -9.81
N ILE A 165 6.46 -21.12 -10.22
CA ILE A 165 5.37 -20.71 -9.33
C ILE A 165 4.74 -21.93 -8.67
N SER A 166 4.53 -23.03 -9.41
CA SER A 166 3.91 -24.26 -8.89
C SER A 166 4.71 -24.97 -7.79
N THR A 167 5.97 -24.57 -7.52
CA THR A 167 6.75 -25.12 -6.40
C THR A 167 6.45 -24.41 -5.07
N MET A 168 5.87 -23.22 -5.12
CA MET A 168 5.42 -22.47 -3.95
C MET A 168 4.17 -23.16 -3.36
N GLU A 169 4.09 -23.23 -2.03
CA GLU A 169 3.02 -23.95 -1.32
C GLU A 169 1.63 -23.46 -1.75
N ASP A 170 1.46 -22.14 -1.84
CA ASP A 170 0.22 -21.52 -2.25
C ASP A 170 -0.19 -21.82 -3.70
N PHE A 171 0.74 -22.19 -4.57
CA PHE A 171 0.47 -22.40 -5.99
C PHE A 171 0.61 -23.86 -6.42
N SER A 172 0.70 -24.77 -5.45
CA SER A 172 0.81 -26.20 -5.69
C SER A 172 -0.28 -26.71 -6.64
N GLY A 173 0.15 -27.37 -7.72
CA GLY A 173 -0.75 -27.94 -8.72
C GLY A 173 -1.18 -26.99 -9.85
N LEU A 174 -0.71 -25.73 -9.89
CA LEU A 174 -1.03 -24.80 -10.98
C LEU A 174 -0.67 -25.36 -12.36
N ASN A 175 0.55 -25.84 -12.54
CA ASN A 175 0.98 -26.49 -13.78
C ASN A 175 0.08 -27.67 -14.18
N LYS A 176 -0.29 -28.55 -13.24
CA LYS A 176 -1.14 -29.72 -13.50
C LYS A 176 -2.56 -29.31 -13.92
N ASP A 177 -3.12 -28.29 -13.26
CA ASP A 177 -4.43 -27.74 -13.64
C ASP A 177 -4.40 -27.12 -15.04
N MET A 178 -3.31 -26.42 -15.39
CA MET A 178 -3.14 -25.86 -16.73
C MET A 178 -3.05 -26.93 -17.83
N GLU A 179 -2.36 -28.04 -17.56
CA GLU A 179 -2.27 -29.18 -18.50
C GLU A 179 -3.61 -29.90 -18.68
N SER A 180 -4.37 -30.09 -17.60
CA SER A 180 -5.67 -30.79 -17.64
C SER A 180 -6.80 -29.92 -18.22
N SER A 181 -6.81 -28.62 -17.90
CA SER A 181 -7.88 -27.69 -18.23
C SER A 181 -7.47 -26.62 -19.26
N GLN A 182 -6.69 -27.01 -20.27
CA GLN A 182 -6.10 -26.11 -21.27
C GLN A 182 -7.07 -25.09 -21.89
N LYS A 183 -8.30 -25.50 -22.22
CA LYS A 183 -9.29 -24.61 -22.87
C LYS A 183 -9.61 -23.36 -22.03
N ARG A 184 -9.71 -23.51 -20.70
CA ARG A 184 -10.05 -22.41 -19.79
C ARG A 184 -8.89 -21.43 -19.65
N TRP A 185 -7.67 -21.95 -19.49
CA TRP A 185 -6.47 -21.14 -19.39
C TRP A 185 -6.12 -20.43 -20.69
N ARG A 186 -6.29 -21.12 -21.83
CA ARG A 186 -6.13 -20.53 -23.16
C ARG A 186 -7.02 -19.31 -23.34
N LYS A 187 -8.30 -19.38 -22.93
CA LYS A 187 -9.22 -18.23 -22.99
C LYS A 187 -8.68 -17.00 -22.26
N ILE A 188 -8.04 -17.19 -21.11
CA ILE A 188 -7.45 -16.08 -20.33
C ILE A 188 -6.21 -15.53 -21.05
N VAL A 189 -5.30 -16.41 -21.48
CA VAL A 189 -4.07 -16.01 -22.17
C VAL A 189 -4.37 -15.28 -23.48
N GLU A 190 -5.38 -15.72 -24.23
CA GLU A 190 -5.81 -15.11 -25.49
C GLU A 190 -6.75 -13.91 -25.31
N SER A 191 -7.21 -13.61 -24.09
CA SER A 191 -8.04 -12.44 -23.81
C SER A 191 -7.27 -11.14 -24.07
N SER A 192 -7.97 -10.12 -24.58
CA SER A 192 -7.40 -8.78 -24.75
C SER A 192 -7.18 -8.07 -23.41
N SER A 193 -7.95 -8.45 -22.38
CA SER A 193 -7.93 -7.83 -21.05
C SER A 193 -7.93 -8.92 -19.96
N PRO A 194 -6.87 -9.74 -19.86
CA PRO A 194 -6.80 -10.86 -18.93
C PRO A 194 -6.88 -10.43 -17.46
N GLU A 195 -6.48 -9.19 -17.14
CA GLU A 195 -6.63 -8.60 -15.81
C GLU A 195 -8.11 -8.53 -15.35
N ASN A 196 -9.06 -8.55 -16.30
CA ASN A 196 -10.50 -8.52 -16.03
C ASN A 196 -11.17 -9.89 -16.01
N GLU A 197 -10.47 -10.92 -16.45
CA GLU A 197 -10.99 -12.28 -16.45
C GLU A 197 -10.90 -12.90 -15.04
N LYS A 198 -11.89 -13.73 -14.71
CA LYS A 198 -11.86 -14.53 -13.49
C LYS A 198 -10.97 -15.76 -13.73
N LEU A 199 -10.00 -15.99 -12.85
CA LEU A 199 -9.18 -17.19 -12.91
C LEU A 199 -10.04 -18.46 -12.73
N PRO A 200 -9.64 -19.63 -13.28
CA PRO A 200 -10.43 -20.85 -13.19
C PRO A 200 -10.43 -21.45 -11.78
N GLN A 201 -11.45 -22.26 -11.46
CA GLN A 201 -11.49 -23.12 -10.27
C GLN A 201 -11.12 -22.37 -8.97
N ASP A 202 -10.19 -22.92 -8.18
CA ASP A 202 -9.77 -22.38 -6.89
C ASP A 202 -8.82 -21.19 -7.03
N TRP A 203 -8.21 -20.98 -8.20
CA TRP A 203 -7.34 -19.84 -8.49
C TRP A 203 -8.06 -18.50 -8.39
N LYS A 204 -9.39 -18.48 -8.53
CA LYS A 204 -10.21 -17.26 -8.33
C LYS A 204 -10.18 -16.74 -6.89
N ASN A 205 -9.93 -17.62 -5.91
CA ASN A 205 -9.92 -17.30 -4.49
C ASN A 205 -8.57 -16.76 -4.02
N LYS A 206 -7.54 -16.74 -4.88
CA LYS A 206 -6.23 -16.18 -4.58
C LYS A 206 -6.29 -14.69 -4.26
N THR A 207 -5.35 -14.23 -3.45
CA THR A 207 -5.22 -12.81 -3.10
C THR A 207 -4.94 -11.97 -4.35
N SER A 208 -5.16 -10.66 -4.27
CA SER A 208 -4.87 -9.76 -5.40
C SER A 208 -3.39 -9.79 -5.80
N LEU A 209 -2.47 -9.95 -4.83
CA LEU A 209 -1.04 -10.11 -5.08
C LEU A 209 -0.72 -11.43 -5.79
N GLN A 210 -1.30 -12.54 -5.32
CA GLN A 210 -1.09 -13.86 -5.94
C GLN A 210 -1.65 -13.93 -7.37
N LYS A 211 -2.77 -13.24 -7.62
CA LYS A 211 -3.32 -13.06 -8.97
C LYS A 211 -2.36 -12.28 -9.87
N LEU A 212 -1.69 -11.25 -9.36
CA LEU A 212 -0.65 -10.53 -10.11
C LEU A 212 0.53 -11.43 -10.46
N ILE A 213 0.98 -12.31 -9.56
CA ILE A 213 2.06 -13.27 -9.82
C ILE A 213 1.69 -14.21 -10.98
N ILE A 214 0.48 -14.79 -10.94
CA ILE A 214 -0.01 -15.66 -12.01
C ILE A 214 -0.07 -14.90 -13.33
N LEU A 215 -0.62 -13.69 -13.31
CA LEU A 215 -0.77 -12.88 -14.53
C LEU A 215 0.59 -12.46 -15.12
N ARG A 216 1.60 -12.19 -14.26
CA ARG A 216 2.97 -11.90 -14.70
C ARG A 216 3.58 -13.06 -15.47
N ALA A 217 3.27 -14.31 -15.13
CA ALA A 217 3.72 -15.49 -15.87
C ALA A 217 2.97 -15.68 -17.19
N LEU A 218 1.65 -15.45 -17.19
CA LEU A 218 0.78 -15.70 -18.34
C LEU A 218 0.87 -14.61 -19.42
N ARG A 219 0.81 -13.33 -19.00
CA ARG A 219 0.70 -12.15 -19.85
C ARG A 219 1.51 -10.99 -19.27
N PRO A 220 2.86 -11.06 -19.30
CA PRO A 220 3.73 -10.01 -18.78
C PRO A 220 3.52 -8.66 -19.49
N ASP A 221 3.07 -8.67 -20.74
CA ASP A 221 2.72 -7.48 -21.53
C ASP A 221 1.54 -6.68 -20.95
N ARG A 222 0.69 -7.30 -20.12
CA ARG A 222 -0.49 -6.67 -19.50
C ARG A 222 -0.26 -6.20 -18.08
N MET A 223 0.96 -6.27 -17.55
CA MET A 223 1.26 -5.93 -16.16
C MET A 223 0.92 -4.48 -15.80
N THR A 224 1.02 -3.54 -16.74
CA THR A 224 0.63 -2.15 -16.50
C THR A 224 -0.87 -2.02 -16.20
N TYR A 225 -1.73 -2.74 -16.94
CA TYR A 225 -3.17 -2.78 -16.71
C TYR A 225 -3.51 -3.55 -15.44
N ALA A 226 -2.81 -4.65 -15.18
CA ALA A 226 -2.95 -5.44 -13.98
C ALA A 226 -2.63 -4.63 -12.70
N LEU A 227 -1.54 -3.84 -12.73
CA LEU A 227 -1.18 -2.96 -11.63
C LEU A 227 -2.20 -1.83 -11.42
N LYS A 228 -2.73 -1.24 -12.50
CA LYS A 228 -3.82 -0.25 -12.40
C LYS A 228 -5.02 -0.85 -11.69
N LYS A 229 -5.44 -2.05 -12.10
CA LYS A 229 -6.54 -2.76 -11.46
C LYS A 229 -6.25 -3.11 -10.00
N PHE A 230 -5.04 -3.57 -9.70
CA PHE A 230 -4.63 -3.84 -8.33
C PHE A 230 -4.74 -2.61 -7.42
N VAL A 231 -4.31 -1.44 -7.93
CA VAL A 231 -4.46 -0.16 -7.21
C VAL A 231 -5.94 0.21 -7.06
N GLU A 232 -6.74 0.07 -8.12
CA GLU A 232 -8.18 0.31 -8.07
C GLU A 232 -8.87 -0.52 -6.99
N ASP A 233 -8.56 -1.82 -6.92
CA ASP A 233 -9.12 -2.74 -5.94
C ASP A 233 -8.63 -2.47 -4.50
N SER A 234 -7.40 -1.96 -4.32
CA SER A 234 -6.77 -1.78 -3.00
C SER A 234 -6.91 -0.37 -2.41
N MET A 235 -6.87 0.67 -3.24
CA MET A 235 -6.91 2.07 -2.82
C MET A 235 -8.18 2.80 -3.31
N GLY A 236 -8.87 2.26 -4.32
CA GLY A 236 -10.08 2.81 -4.89
C GLY A 236 -9.87 3.50 -6.26
N THR A 237 -10.97 3.62 -7.01
CA THR A 237 -11.02 4.14 -8.39
C THR A 237 -10.42 5.54 -8.56
N ARG A 238 -10.62 6.42 -7.56
CA ARG A 238 -10.15 7.82 -7.54
C ARG A 238 -8.65 7.97 -7.82
N TYR A 239 -7.84 6.98 -7.42
CA TYR A 239 -6.39 7.00 -7.63
C TYR A 239 -5.98 6.68 -9.07
N VAL A 240 -6.78 5.91 -9.81
CA VAL A 240 -6.47 5.50 -11.18
C VAL A 240 -7.05 6.48 -12.20
N GLU A 241 -8.21 7.06 -11.91
CA GLU A 241 -8.88 8.05 -12.77
C GLU A 241 -8.11 9.36 -12.85
N THR A 242 -7.52 9.81 -11.74
CA THR A 242 -6.78 11.08 -11.70
C THR A 242 -5.47 11.06 -12.50
N VAL A 243 -4.93 9.86 -12.77
CA VAL A 243 -3.79 9.67 -13.68
C VAL A 243 -4.20 9.89 -15.15
N ARG A 244 -5.51 9.89 -15.47
CA ARG A 244 -6.02 10.10 -16.85
C ARG A 244 -6.23 11.58 -17.23
N LEU A 245 -5.63 12.54 -16.53
CA LEU A 245 -5.71 13.93 -16.97
C LEU A 245 -4.85 14.13 -18.22
N GLU A 246 -5.54 14.28 -19.35
CA GLU A 246 -5.04 14.57 -20.71
C GLU A 246 -4.08 15.77 -20.77
#